data_AF-A0A0V0X2M1-F1
#
_entry.id   AF-A0A0V0X2M1-F1
#
_cell.length_a   1.000
_cell.length_b   1.000
_cell.length_c   1.000
_cell.angle_alpha   90.00
_cell.angle_beta   90.00
_cell.angle_gamma   90.00
#
_symmetry.space_group_name_H-M   'P 1'
#
loop_
_entity.id
_entity.type
_entity.pdbx_description
1 polymer ?
#
loop_
_entity_poly.entity_id
_entity_poly.type
_entity_poly.pdbx_seq_one_letter_code
_entity_poly.pdbx_strand_id
1 'polypeptide(L)'
;MARRPGIFRTLWENFWKSLESKPKTIIGKDHFGNIYYVHDHTDRTIKRGYIPADRNNWNNIPVEWRAWLTGRRTDPPTELEVLSNIKRTNETVQRFSRNETQDVKLDSEKKMHIASGKRPYPKLKDLEQNVQSRKCIPGYENKR
;
A
#
# COMPACT_ATOMS: atom_id res chain seq x y z
N MET A 1 59.82 -12.31 6.35
CA MET A 1 59.32 -11.60 5.15
C MET A 1 58.09 -12.32 4.63
N ALA A 2 56.90 -11.70 4.65
CA ALA A 2 55.71 -12.32 4.08
C ALA A 2 55.84 -12.37 2.56
N ARG A 3 55.89 -13.58 1.98
CA ARG A 3 55.91 -13.78 0.52
C ARG A 3 54.51 -13.46 -0.02
N ARG A 4 54.42 -12.55 -0.99
CA ARG A 4 53.14 -12.23 -1.65
C ARG A 4 52.57 -13.51 -2.29
N PRO A 5 51.33 -13.91 -1.97
CA PRO A 5 50.71 -15.04 -2.64
C PRO A 5 50.64 -14.79 -4.15
N GLY A 6 50.95 -15.83 -4.93
CA GLY A 6 50.97 -15.74 -6.39
C GLY A 6 49.59 -15.45 -6.97
N ILE A 7 49.54 -14.81 -8.14
CA ILE A 7 48.31 -14.35 -8.80
C ILE A 7 47.25 -15.46 -8.92
N PHE A 8 47.66 -16.68 -9.30
CA PHE A 8 46.76 -17.84 -9.41
C PHE A 8 46.14 -18.25 -8.07
N ARG A 9 46.90 -18.18 -6.97
CA ARG A 9 46.39 -18.52 -5.64
C ARG A 9 45.34 -17.51 -5.19
N THR A 10 45.59 -16.22 -5.42
CA THR A 10 44.63 -15.16 -5.11
C THR A 10 43.34 -15.31 -5.92
N LEU A 11 43.43 -15.68 -7.20
CA LEU A 11 42.26 -15.95 -8.04
C LEU A 11 41.46 -17.17 -7.54
N TRP A 12 42.15 -18.24 -7.18
CA TRP A 12 41.53 -19.46 -6.64
C TRP A 12 40.86 -19.21 -5.27
N GLU A 13 41.52 -18.49 -4.37
CA GLU A 13 40.97 -18.10 -3.07
C GLU A 13 39.73 -17.20 -3.25
N ASN A 14 39.76 -16.24 -4.17
CA ASN A 14 38.59 -15.40 -4.48
C ASN A 14 37.43 -16.21 -5.08
N PHE A 15 37.72 -17.21 -5.90
CA PHE A 15 36.71 -18.11 -6.47
C PHE A 15 36.01 -18.94 -5.40
N TRP A 16 36.77 -19.61 -4.52
CA TRP A 16 36.20 -20.39 -3.42
C TRP A 16 35.46 -19.52 -2.42
N LYS A 17 35.98 -18.33 -2.10
CA LYS A 17 35.31 -17.35 -1.25
C LYS A 17 34.01 -16.83 -1.87
N SER A 18 33.88 -16.82 -3.19
CA SER A 18 32.62 -16.49 -3.88
C SER A 18 31.60 -17.64 -3.82
N LEU A 19 32.06 -18.87 -3.60
CA LEU A 19 31.19 -20.04 -3.47
C LEU A 19 30.64 -20.20 -2.05
N GLU A 20 31.33 -19.63 -1.06
CA GLU A 20 30.91 -19.66 0.33
C GLU A 20 29.61 -18.85 0.54
N SER A 21 28.59 -19.52 1.10
CA SER A 21 27.32 -18.87 1.39
C SER A 21 27.50 -17.92 2.57
N LYS A 22 27.19 -16.64 2.35
CA LYS A 22 27.26 -15.62 3.40
C LYS A 22 26.20 -15.87 4.49
N PRO A 23 26.49 -15.56 5.76
CA PRO A 23 25.52 -15.71 6.84
C PRO A 23 24.28 -14.83 6.59
N LYS A 24 23.12 -15.36 6.98
CA LYS A 24 21.81 -14.72 6.82
C LYS A 24 21.16 -14.59 8.18
N THR A 25 20.82 -13.36 8.57
CA THR A 25 20.11 -13.06 9.80
C THR A 25 18.62 -13.02 9.52
N ILE A 26 17.88 -13.93 10.15
CA ILE A 26 16.42 -14.02 10.03
C ILE A 26 15.80 -12.92 10.88
N ILE A 27 14.91 -12.12 10.28
CA ILE A 27 14.30 -10.96 10.94
C ILE A 27 12.86 -11.25 11.37
N GLY A 28 12.08 -11.89 10.50
CA GLY A 28 10.68 -12.11 10.78
C GLY A 28 9.96 -12.90 9.71
N LYS A 29 8.68 -13.15 9.99
CA LYS A 29 7.76 -13.89 9.13
C LYS A 29 6.50 -13.05 8.92
N ASP A 30 5.94 -13.05 7.72
CA ASP A 30 4.65 -12.40 7.47
C ASP A 30 3.46 -13.35 7.69
N HIS A 31 2.25 -12.81 7.50
CA HIS A 31 1.01 -13.56 7.59
C HIS A 31 0.79 -14.59 6.46
N PHE A 32 1.55 -14.50 5.36
CA PHE A 32 1.57 -15.51 4.30
C PHE A 32 2.60 -16.62 4.56
N GLY A 33 3.45 -16.42 5.55
CA GLY A 33 4.50 -17.32 5.95
C GLY A 33 5.83 -17.14 5.23
N ASN A 34 6.00 -16.06 4.47
CA ASN A 34 7.29 -15.70 3.89
C ASN A 34 8.27 -15.31 5.00
N ILE A 35 9.52 -15.77 4.89
CA ILE A 35 10.57 -15.53 5.88
C ILE A 35 11.53 -14.46 5.34
N TYR A 36 11.68 -13.37 6.08
CA TYR A 36 12.50 -12.22 5.69
C TYR A 36 13.85 -12.27 6.40
N TYR A 37 14.90 -11.92 5.67
CA TYR A 37 16.26 -11.96 6.19
C TYR A 37 17.13 -10.83 5.63
N VAL A 38 18.17 -10.51 6.39
CA VAL A 38 19.25 -9.61 5.99
C VAL A 38 20.52 -10.43 5.82
N HIS A 39 21.26 -10.14 4.76
CA HIS A 39 22.64 -10.60 4.69
C HIS A 39 23.49 -9.65 5.53
N ASP A 40 24.21 -10.22 6.49
CA ASP A 40 25.26 -9.47 7.17
C ASP A 40 26.36 -9.23 6.14
N HIS A 41 26.49 -7.99 5.68
CA HIS A 41 27.59 -7.58 4.83
C HIS A 41 28.47 -6.62 5.60
N THR A 42 29.78 -6.82 5.46
CA THR A 42 30.82 -5.88 5.91
C THR A 42 30.83 -4.61 5.05
N ASP A 43 30.16 -4.64 3.89
CA ASP A 43 30.05 -3.51 2.97
C ASP A 43 28.95 -2.52 3.39
N ARG A 44 29.02 -1.29 2.87
CA ARG A 44 28.10 -0.17 3.19
C ARG A 44 26.63 -0.42 2.79
N THR A 45 26.32 -1.49 2.07
CA THR A 45 24.99 -1.74 1.50
C THR A 45 24.33 -2.97 2.14
N ILE A 46 23.26 -2.74 2.89
CA ILE A 46 22.43 -3.79 3.48
C ILE A 46 21.66 -4.50 2.37
N LYS A 47 21.95 -5.79 2.13
CA LYS A 47 21.19 -6.61 1.17
C LYS A 47 20.08 -7.38 1.88
N ARG A 48 18.85 -7.04 1.55
CA ARG A 48 17.62 -7.62 2.11
C ARG A 48 17.04 -8.65 1.15
N GLY A 49 16.46 -9.72 1.68
CA GLY A 49 15.85 -10.77 0.88
C GLY A 49 14.72 -11.47 1.65
N TYR A 50 14.01 -12.35 0.97
CA TYR A 50 13.01 -13.21 1.58
C TYR A 50 13.02 -14.60 0.94
N ILE A 51 12.48 -15.56 1.69
CA ILE A 51 12.25 -16.93 1.25
C ILE A 51 10.72 -17.08 1.15
N PRO A 52 10.17 -17.34 -0.06
CA PRO A 52 8.74 -17.51 -0.22
C PRO A 52 8.26 -18.80 0.47
N ALA A 53 7.09 -18.75 1.12
CA ALA A 53 6.45 -19.96 1.65
C ALA A 53 6.02 -20.89 0.52
N ASP A 54 5.39 -20.33 -0.52
CA ASP A 54 4.94 -21.05 -1.70
C ASP A 54 5.84 -20.75 -2.89
N ARG A 55 6.49 -21.78 -3.45
CA ARG A 55 7.36 -21.64 -4.62
C ARG A 55 6.64 -21.12 -5.87
N ASN A 56 5.33 -21.36 -5.98
CA ASN A 56 4.54 -20.92 -7.14
C ASN A 56 4.10 -19.45 -7.03
N ASN A 57 3.97 -18.92 -5.81
CA ASN A 57 3.39 -17.60 -5.53
C ASN A 57 4.44 -16.62 -4.96
N TRP A 58 5.61 -16.55 -5.58
CA TRP A 58 6.72 -15.70 -5.12
C TRP A 58 6.37 -14.20 -5.09
N ASN A 59 5.48 -13.72 -5.96
CA ASN A 59 5.13 -12.30 -6.01
C ASN A 59 4.16 -11.85 -4.89
N ASN A 60 3.66 -12.78 -4.05
CA ASN A 60 2.71 -12.45 -2.99
C ASN A 60 3.44 -11.94 -1.74
N ILE A 61 3.79 -10.65 -1.75
CA ILE A 61 4.50 -9.96 -0.69
C ILE A 61 3.61 -8.82 -0.15
N PRO A 62 3.38 -8.74 1.17
CA PRO A 62 2.66 -7.60 1.75
C PRO A 62 3.37 -6.28 1.46
N VAL A 63 2.60 -5.20 1.33
CA VAL A 63 3.11 -3.87 0.95
C VAL A 63 4.19 -3.37 1.90
N GLU A 64 4.01 -3.60 3.21
CA GLU A 64 4.97 -3.17 4.24
C GLU A 64 6.33 -3.84 4.08
N TRP A 65 6.31 -5.15 3.88
CA TRP A 65 7.51 -5.94 3.66
C TRP A 65 8.19 -5.60 2.33
N ARG A 66 7.42 -5.25 1.29
CA ARG A 66 7.95 -4.76 0.02
C ARG A 66 8.67 -3.41 0.17
N ALA A 67 8.11 -2.49 0.96
CA ALA A 67 8.76 -1.21 1.26
C ALA A 67 10.09 -1.40 2.02
N TRP A 68 10.12 -2.34 2.96
CA TRP A 68 11.34 -2.70 3.67
C TRP A 68 12.37 -3.40 2.76
N LEU A 69 11.97 -4.37 1.93
CA LEU A 69 12.89 -5.05 1.01
C LEU A 69 13.55 -4.09 0.00
N THR A 70 12.80 -3.08 -0.47
CA THR A 70 13.30 -2.08 -1.43
C THR A 70 14.19 -1.01 -0.80
N GLY A 71 14.37 -1.01 0.53
CA GLY A 71 15.17 0.01 1.21
C GLY A 71 14.43 1.32 1.50
N ARG A 72 13.13 1.43 1.15
CA ARG A 72 12.33 2.63 1.46
C ARG A 72 12.12 2.82 2.96
N ARG A 73 12.08 1.71 3.71
CA ARG A 73 11.95 1.69 5.17
C ARG A 73 13.22 1.11 5.79
N THR A 74 13.74 1.70 6.86
CA THR A 74 14.88 1.16 7.61
C THR A 74 14.50 -0.05 8.43
N ASP A 75 13.42 0.08 9.21
CA ASP A 75 12.99 -0.89 10.20
C ASP A 75 11.98 -1.88 9.62
N PRO A 76 12.01 -3.15 10.02
CA PRO A 76 11.00 -4.12 9.61
C PRO A 76 9.62 -3.70 10.12
N PRO A 77 8.55 -4.08 9.41
CA PRO A 77 7.19 -3.78 9.85
C PRO A 77 6.82 -4.57 11.10
N THR A 78 5.98 -3.96 11.94
CA THR A 78 5.45 -4.60 13.17
C THR A 78 4.14 -5.32 12.87
N GLU A 79 3.84 -6.39 13.60
CA GLU A 79 2.60 -7.17 13.43
C GLU A 79 1.34 -6.31 13.58
N LEU A 80 1.31 -5.42 14.57
CA LEU A 80 0.18 -4.50 14.80
C LEU A 80 -0.06 -3.56 13.61
N GLU A 81 1.02 -3.07 13.00
CA GLU A 81 0.94 -2.19 11.84
C GLU A 81 0.33 -2.94 10.65
N VAL A 82 0.83 -4.15 10.38
CA VAL A 82 0.32 -5.01 9.31
C VAL A 82 -1.17 -5.29 9.49
N LEU A 83 -1.60 -5.64 10.71
CA LEU A 83 -3.02 -5.88 11.03
C LEU A 83 -3.87 -4.63 10.82
N SER A 84 -3.38 -3.47 11.26
CA SER A 84 -4.11 -2.20 11.10
C SER A 84 -4.30 -1.82 9.62
N ASN A 85 -3.31 -2.12 8.78
CA ASN A 85 -3.37 -1.84 7.36
C ASN A 85 -4.30 -2.80 6.63
N ILE A 86 -4.30 -4.09 6.98
CA ILE A 86 -5.29 -5.07 6.47
C ILE A 86 -6.71 -4.63 6.79
N LYS A 87 -6.96 -4.15 8.01
CA LYS A 87 -8.27 -3.62 8.39
C LYS A 87 -8.66 -2.43 7.51
N ARG A 88 -7.75 -1.46 7.32
CA ARG A 88 -8.00 -0.27 6.49
C ARG A 88 -8.27 -0.62 5.03
N THR A 89 -7.55 -1.59 4.46
CA THR A 89 -7.77 -2.04 3.07
C THR A 89 -9.16 -2.67 2.93
N ASN A 90 -9.56 -3.52 3.87
CA ASN A 90 -10.88 -4.16 3.85
C ASN A 90 -12.01 -3.14 3.96
N GLU A 91 -11.88 -2.16 4.86
CA GLU A 91 -12.85 -1.06 4.98
C GLU A 91 -12.94 -0.23 3.70
N THR A 92 -11.81 0.04 3.05
CA THR A 92 -11.78 0.81 1.79
C THR A 92 -12.51 0.05 0.68
N VAL A 93 -12.28 -1.26 0.56
CA VAL A 93 -12.98 -2.12 -0.41
C VAL A 93 -14.47 -2.12 -0.15
N GLN A 94 -14.90 -2.26 1.11
CA GLN A 94 -16.33 -2.23 1.46
C GLN A 94 -16.99 -0.88 1.12
N ARG A 95 -16.31 0.24 1.42
CA ARG A 95 -16.78 1.59 1.07
C ARG A 95 -16.89 1.75 -0.44
N PHE A 96 -15.90 1.28 -1.19
CA PHE A 96 -15.91 1.33 -2.65
C PHE A 96 -17.10 0.56 -3.23
N SER A 97 -17.30 -0.70 -2.82
CA SER A 97 -18.45 -1.50 -3.27
C SER A 97 -19.79 -0.86 -2.90
N ARG A 98 -19.89 -0.24 -1.72
CA ARG A 98 -21.10 0.49 -1.32
C ARG A 98 -21.36 1.69 -2.23
N ASN A 99 -20.34 2.50 -2.49
CA ASN A 99 -20.46 3.68 -3.36
C ASN A 99 -20.85 3.28 -4.78
N GLU A 100 -20.24 2.22 -5.33
CA GLU A 100 -20.59 1.69 -6.66
C GLU A 100 -22.08 1.32 -6.75
N THR A 101 -22.63 0.64 -5.74
CA THR A 101 -24.08 0.35 -5.72
C THR A 101 -24.96 1.60 -5.60
N GLN A 102 -24.48 2.66 -4.94
CA GLN A 102 -25.20 3.93 -4.84
C GLN A 102 -25.16 4.67 -6.17
N ASP A 103 -24.01 4.71 -6.84
CA ASP A 103 -23.86 5.35 -8.15
C ASP A 103 -24.75 4.67 -9.20
N VAL A 104 -24.80 3.34 -9.22
CA VAL A 104 -25.70 2.57 -10.10
C VAL A 104 -27.17 2.90 -9.82
N LYS A 105 -27.57 3.00 -8.55
CA LYS A 105 -28.94 3.39 -8.17
C LYS A 105 -29.26 4.81 -8.63
N LEU A 106 -28.39 5.77 -8.38
CA LEU A 106 -28.56 7.16 -8.83
C LEU A 106 -28.67 7.26 -10.35
N ASP A 107 -27.89 6.49 -11.10
CA ASP A 107 -27.97 6.48 -12.56
C ASP A 107 -29.26 5.84 -13.07
N SER A 108 -29.78 4.81 -12.39
CA SER A 108 -31.09 4.25 -12.70
C SER A 108 -32.22 5.25 -12.42
N GLU A 109 -32.16 5.97 -11.31
CA GLU A 109 -33.12 7.02 -10.95
C GLU A 109 -33.09 8.17 -11.96
N LYS A 110 -31.90 8.66 -12.34
CA LYS A 110 -31.74 9.68 -13.40
C LYS A 110 -32.41 9.23 -14.71
N LYS A 111 -32.20 7.97 -15.13
CA LYS A 111 -32.84 7.43 -16.34
C LYS A 111 -34.37 7.40 -16.22
N MET A 112 -34.91 7.01 -15.07
CA MET A 112 -36.37 7.05 -14.83
C MET A 112 -36.92 8.48 -14.84
N HIS A 113 -36.22 9.44 -14.23
CA HIS A 113 -36.60 10.85 -14.26
C HIS A 113 -36.65 11.39 -15.70
N ILE A 114 -35.63 11.12 -16.50
CA ILE A 114 -35.57 11.51 -17.92
C ILE A 114 -36.72 10.87 -18.71
N ALA A 115 -36.99 9.58 -18.50
CA ALA A 115 -38.10 8.88 -19.15
C ALA A 115 -39.48 9.45 -18.77
N SER A 116 -39.65 9.93 -17.54
CA SER A 116 -40.87 10.61 -17.07
C SER A 116 -41.00 12.06 -17.53
N GLY A 117 -40.08 12.57 -18.36
CA GLY A 117 -40.05 13.95 -18.85
C GLY A 117 -39.55 14.98 -17.82
N LYS A 118 -39.14 14.52 -16.62
CA LYS A 118 -38.55 15.36 -15.57
C LYS A 118 -37.06 15.57 -15.87
N ARG A 119 -36.58 16.81 -15.71
CA ARG A 119 -35.16 17.11 -15.92
C ARG A 119 -34.32 16.55 -14.76
N PRO A 120 -33.14 15.96 -15.02
CA PRO A 120 -32.31 15.35 -13.99
C PRO A 120 -31.58 16.36 -13.09
N TYR A 121 -31.46 17.63 -13.51
CA TYR A 121 -30.78 18.68 -12.75
C TYR A 121 -31.63 19.96 -12.71
N PRO A 122 -31.62 20.70 -11.57
CA PRO A 122 -32.32 21.97 -11.45
C PRO A 122 -31.67 23.04 -12.33
N LYS A 123 -32.48 23.94 -12.91
CA LYS A 123 -31.97 25.13 -13.60
C LYS A 123 -31.56 26.20 -12.58
N LEU A 124 -30.68 27.11 -12.99
CA LEU A 124 -30.25 28.23 -12.14
C LEU A 124 -31.45 28.99 -11.54
N LYS A 125 -32.50 29.24 -12.33
CA LYS A 125 -33.73 29.91 -11.87
C LYS A 125 -34.46 29.14 -10.76
N ASP A 126 -34.43 27.80 -10.79
CA ASP A 126 -35.06 26.94 -9.79
C ASP A 126 -34.29 27.01 -8.45
N LEU A 127 -32.96 27.18 -8.54
CA LEU A 127 -32.08 27.39 -7.38
C LEU A 127 -32.29 28.80 -6.79
N GLU A 128 -32.47 29.82 -7.63
CA GLU A 128 -32.75 31.20 -7.19
C GLU A 128 -34.11 31.32 -6.47
N GLN A 129 -35.16 30.65 -6.97
CA GLN A 129 -36.45 30.59 -6.28
C GLN A 129 -36.37 29.87 -4.92
N ASN A 130 -35.50 28.86 -4.79
CA ASN A 130 -35.26 28.17 -3.53
C ASN A 130 -34.50 29.05 -2.51
N VAL A 131 -33.62 29.94 -2.98
CA VAL A 131 -32.95 30.92 -2.10
C VAL A 131 -33.96 31.96 -1.59
N GLN A 132 -34.94 32.38 -2.40
CA GLN A 132 -36.00 33.30 -1.96
C GLN A 132 -37.02 32.65 -1.00
N SER A 133 -37.24 31.33 -1.08
CA SER A 133 -38.15 30.60 -0.20
C SER A 133 -37.52 30.13 1.11
N ARG A 134 -36.18 30.12 1.20
CA ARG A 134 -35.47 30.05 2.49
C ARG A 134 -35.74 31.35 3.25
N LYS A 135 -36.89 31.41 3.95
CA LYS A 135 -37.09 32.35 5.04
C LYS A 135 -35.83 32.33 5.88
N CYS A 136 -35.21 33.49 6.06
CA CYS A 136 -34.04 33.65 6.90
C CYS A 136 -34.26 32.87 8.20
N ILE A 137 -33.32 31.99 8.55
CA ILE A 137 -33.31 31.36 9.87
C ILE A 137 -33.41 32.51 10.89
N PRO A 138 -34.50 32.62 11.66
CA PRO A 138 -34.66 33.73 12.59
C PRO A 138 -33.65 33.51 13.72
N GLY A 139 -32.56 34.29 13.74
CA GLY A 139 -31.57 34.13 14.80
C GLY A 139 -30.21 34.79 14.62
N TYR A 140 -29.86 35.36 13.47
CA TYR A 140 -28.63 36.16 13.34
C TYR A 140 -28.95 37.66 13.29
N GLU A 141 -29.37 38.20 14.43
CA GLU A 141 -29.25 39.64 14.66
C GLU A 141 -27.75 39.97 14.79
N ASN A 142 -27.22 40.70 13.81
CA ASN A 142 -25.90 41.32 13.91
C ASN A 142 -25.95 42.37 15.03
N LYS A 143 -25.47 42.01 16.23
CA LYS A 143 -25.19 42.99 17.28
C LYS A 143 -23.96 43.80 16.84
N ARG A 144 -24.20 45.04 16.46
CA ARG A 144 -23.17 46.10 16.38
C ARG A 144 -22.71 46.49 17.78
#